data_AF-A0A3Q9QVC7-F1
#
_entry.id   AF-A0A3Q9QVC7-F1
#
_cell.length_a   1.000
_cell.length_b   1.000
_cell.length_c   1.000
_cell.angle_alpha   90.00
_cell.angle_beta   90.00
_cell.angle_gamma   90.00
#
_symmetry.space_group_name_H-M   'P 1'
#
loop_
_entity.id
_entity.type
_entity.pdbx_description
1 polymer ?
#
loop_
_entity_poly.entity_id
_entity_poly.type
_entity_poly.pdbx_seq_one_letter_code
_entity_poly.pdbx_strand_id
1 'polypeptide(L)'
;MNYLTIQEQHLVRQIQAETAKKNLDNISRTDAYLSYFKRNPDIIWSFLAHMVSRNGGWNMCDLEGQVFSQLIPPQTRKQLFLTYERANWLIFHDVFPQLLLYQYSTKLNKPLFHLLPYFHVSSFIQAEWVRYWKEKDRNRLTTSLIINEQNVIHTPVIEHPSFKKRVFRTLLFNFQDWLHFSCVLFPTCGGEVYGACANGFRKLSTRIDLGKRLANILSHPRLFPHFLEFAIKTPHTGSRHDYEQYFKKKTGRNTPILRTTFPLIEHTRHTFEDWSHKRYISPLWLHGPVWHKRPIHLTDWYFEKSYQLDMMLSLQQILDFHKRQ
;
A
#
# COMPACT_ATOMS: atom_id res chain seq x y z
N MET A 1 -24.48 23.30 11.58
CA MET A 1 -23.01 23.09 11.69
C MET A 1 -22.63 23.43 13.12
N ASN A 2 -22.08 22.50 13.89
CA ASN A 2 -21.52 22.84 15.19
C ASN A 2 -20.26 23.68 14.96
N TYR A 3 -20.18 24.85 15.57
CA TYR A 3 -19.00 25.71 15.48
C TYR A 3 -17.83 25.03 16.19
N LEU A 4 -16.70 24.87 15.50
CA LEU A 4 -15.47 24.37 16.10
C LEU A 4 -14.91 25.39 17.08
N THR A 5 -14.48 24.92 18.25
CA THR A 5 -13.69 25.74 19.18
C THR A 5 -12.36 26.16 18.55
N ILE A 6 -11.74 27.24 19.05
CA ILE A 6 -10.42 27.70 18.58
C ILE A 6 -9.37 26.58 18.69
N GLN A 7 -9.44 25.78 19.76
CA GLN A 7 -8.53 24.65 19.98
C GLN A 7 -8.73 23.56 18.91
N GLU A 8 -9.98 23.22 18.56
CA GLU A 8 -10.28 22.24 17.52
C GLU A 8 -9.85 22.73 16.13
N GLN A 9 -10.06 24.01 15.83
CA GLN A 9 -9.58 24.60 14.58
C GLN A 9 -8.05 24.53 14.48
N HIS A 10 -7.33 24.84 15.56
CA HIS A 10 -5.88 24.71 15.60
C HIS A 10 -5.44 23.26 15.40
N LEU A 11 -6.08 22.31 16.09
CA LEU A 11 -5.80 20.88 15.95
C LEU A 11 -6.01 20.38 14.52
N VAL A 12 -7.11 20.78 13.87
CA VAL A 12 -7.39 20.41 12.47
C VAL A 12 -6.27 20.92 11.56
N ARG A 13 -5.88 22.19 11.68
CA ARG A 13 -4.79 22.78 10.88
C ARG A 13 -3.47 22.07 11.14
N GLN A 14 -3.17 21.73 12.39
CA GLN A 14 -1.95 21.01 12.75
C GLN A 14 -1.91 19.61 12.12
N ILE A 15 -3.01 18.85 12.20
CA ILE A 15 -3.12 17.52 11.58
C ILE A 15 -3.00 17.62 10.06
N GLN A 16 -3.62 18.61 9.42
CA GLN A 16 -3.50 18.84 7.98
C GLN A 16 -2.05 19.15 7.57
N ALA A 17 -1.37 20.04 8.30
CA ALA A 17 0.02 20.39 8.03
C ALA A 17 0.97 19.19 8.24
N GLU A 18 0.79 18.42 9.30
CA GLU A 18 1.58 17.21 9.56
C GLU A 18 1.34 16.13 8.49
N THR A 19 0.09 15.97 8.07
CA THR A 19 -0.28 15.05 6.98
C THR A 19 0.39 15.46 5.68
N ALA A 20 0.32 16.74 5.29
CA ALA A 20 0.97 17.24 4.08
C ALA A 20 2.49 17.03 4.11
N LYS A 21 3.13 17.34 5.24
CA LYS A 21 4.58 17.14 5.43
C LYS A 21 5.01 15.67 5.30
N LYS A 22 4.17 14.72 5.73
CA LYS A 22 4.48 13.29 5.69
C LYS A 22 3.98 12.59 4.41
N ASN A 23 3.21 13.27 3.58
CA ASN A 23 2.68 12.76 2.31
C ASN A 23 3.50 13.23 1.10
N LEU A 24 4.81 13.40 1.26
CA LEU A 24 5.70 13.93 0.21
C LEU A 24 6.05 12.87 -0.84
N ASP A 25 6.36 11.65 -0.40
CA ASP A 25 6.76 10.54 -1.26
C ASP A 25 6.48 9.19 -0.57
N ASN A 26 6.71 8.08 -1.27
CA ASN A 26 6.47 6.76 -0.71
C ASN A 26 7.32 6.49 0.56
N ILE A 27 8.55 7.00 0.64
CA ILE A 27 9.43 6.79 1.80
C ILE A 27 8.86 7.47 3.05
N SER A 28 8.59 8.77 2.97
CA SER A 28 8.04 9.56 4.08
C SER A 28 6.71 9.00 4.60
N ARG A 29 5.82 8.57 3.71
CA ARG A 29 4.55 7.91 4.07
C ARG A 29 4.79 6.60 4.82
N THR A 30 5.67 5.77 4.28
CA THR A 30 5.98 4.45 4.84
C THR A 30 6.58 4.58 6.25
N ASP A 31 7.51 5.52 6.45
CA ASP A 31 8.12 5.77 7.76
C ASP A 31 7.13 6.39 8.76
N ALA A 32 6.22 7.23 8.29
CA ALA A 32 5.16 7.81 9.11
C ALA A 32 4.23 6.75 9.70
N TYR A 33 3.86 5.73 8.91
CA TYR A 33 3.06 4.60 9.38
C TYR A 33 3.77 3.77 10.46
N LEU A 34 5.04 3.44 10.27
CA LEU A 34 5.81 2.70 11.28
C LEU A 34 5.98 3.52 12.55
N SER A 35 6.32 4.80 12.40
CA SER A 35 6.46 5.72 13.53
C SER A 35 5.18 5.85 14.33
N TYR A 36 4.03 5.92 13.65
CA TYR A 36 2.73 5.94 14.30
C TYR A 36 2.45 4.63 15.05
N PHE A 37 2.67 3.49 14.40
CA PHE A 37 2.44 2.17 14.99
C PHE A 37 3.27 1.96 16.27
N LYS A 38 4.55 2.34 16.28
CA LYS A 38 5.41 2.27 17.46
C LYS A 38 4.83 2.99 18.69
N ARG A 39 4.04 4.05 18.47
CA ARG A 39 3.36 4.81 19.55
C ARG A 39 1.95 4.33 19.84
N ASN A 40 1.30 3.66 18.89
CA ASN A 40 -0.10 3.23 18.96
C ASN A 40 -0.23 1.77 18.44
N PRO A 41 0.31 0.78 19.17
CA PRO A 41 0.39 -0.61 18.70
C PRO A 41 -0.97 -1.31 18.61
N ASP A 42 -2.02 -0.72 19.17
CA ASP A 42 -3.41 -1.19 19.03
C ASP A 42 -3.94 -1.02 17.60
N ILE A 43 -3.39 -0.08 16.83
CA ILE A 43 -3.78 0.19 15.44
C ILE A 43 -2.90 -0.62 14.48
N ILE A 44 -3.14 -1.93 14.41
CA ILE A 44 -2.42 -2.87 13.54
C ILE A 44 -2.45 -2.45 12.07
N TRP A 45 -3.54 -1.83 11.61
CA TRP A 45 -3.63 -1.32 10.25
C TRP A 45 -2.47 -0.38 9.88
N SER A 46 -1.95 0.42 10.81
CA SER A 46 -0.80 1.29 10.53
C SER A 46 0.46 0.48 10.23
N PHE A 47 0.67 -0.64 10.92
CA PHE A 47 1.79 -1.52 10.60
C PHE A 47 1.59 -2.25 9.27
N LEU A 48 0.35 -2.66 8.98
CA LEU A 48 0.00 -3.21 7.67
C LEU A 48 0.27 -2.21 6.54
N ALA A 49 -0.17 -0.97 6.70
CA ALA A 49 0.06 0.11 5.74
C ALA A 49 1.56 0.37 5.53
N HIS A 50 2.39 0.30 6.58
CA HIS A 50 3.85 0.36 6.45
C HIS A 50 4.36 -0.77 5.54
N MET A 51 4.04 -2.03 5.85
CA MET A 51 4.57 -3.18 5.11
C MET A 51 4.06 -3.24 3.67
N VAL A 52 2.79 -2.89 3.43
CA VAL A 52 2.21 -2.79 2.08
C VAL A 52 2.82 -1.62 1.30
N SER A 53 3.03 -0.47 1.93
CA SER A 53 3.63 0.71 1.28
C SER A 53 5.09 0.47 0.86
N ARG A 54 5.83 -0.37 1.60
CA ARG A 54 7.16 -0.84 1.16
C ARG A 54 7.11 -1.59 -0.16
N ASN A 55 6.13 -2.47 -0.35
CA ASN A 55 5.89 -3.15 -1.63
C ASN A 55 5.51 -2.14 -2.72
N GLY A 56 4.80 -1.07 -2.38
CA GLY A 56 4.55 0.05 -3.29
C GLY A 56 5.85 0.72 -3.78
N GLY A 57 6.77 1.03 -2.86
CA GLY A 57 8.07 1.62 -3.19
C GLY A 57 8.96 0.69 -4.00
N TRP A 58 9.00 -0.59 -3.60
CA TRP A 58 9.58 -1.69 -4.35
C TRP A 58 9.10 -1.65 -5.81
N ASN A 59 7.79 -1.74 -6.02
CA ASN A 59 7.21 -1.84 -7.35
C ASN A 59 7.48 -0.58 -8.20
N MET A 60 7.62 0.59 -7.57
CA MET A 60 8.06 1.81 -8.27
C MET A 60 9.50 1.70 -8.77
N CYS A 61 10.44 1.28 -7.92
CA CYS A 61 11.86 1.22 -8.26
C CYS A 61 12.18 0.10 -9.25
N ASP A 62 11.43 -0.99 -9.21
CA ASP A 62 11.54 -2.08 -10.19
C ASP A 62 11.39 -1.57 -11.63
N LEU A 63 10.57 -0.55 -11.88
CA LEU A 63 10.36 0.01 -13.22
C LEU A 63 11.68 0.51 -13.82
N GLU A 64 12.57 1.07 -13.01
CA GLU A 64 13.91 1.53 -13.42
C GLU A 64 15.00 0.49 -13.09
N GLY A 65 14.60 -0.72 -12.69
CA GLY A 65 15.50 -1.86 -12.51
C GLY A 65 15.98 -2.44 -13.84
N GLN A 66 17.01 -3.29 -13.76
CA GLN A 66 17.69 -3.87 -14.93
C GLN A 66 16.74 -4.58 -15.92
N VAL A 67 15.71 -5.27 -15.40
CA VAL A 67 14.77 -6.06 -16.21
C VAL A 67 13.70 -5.18 -16.85
N PHE A 68 12.91 -4.44 -16.06
CA PHE A 68 11.79 -3.68 -16.62
C PHE A 68 12.22 -2.47 -17.45
N SER A 69 13.39 -1.89 -17.21
CA SER A 69 13.92 -0.82 -18.06
C SER A 69 14.16 -1.26 -19.51
N GLN A 70 14.41 -2.55 -19.73
CA GLN A 70 14.58 -3.15 -21.06
C GLN A 70 13.28 -3.71 -21.63
N LEU A 71 12.41 -4.28 -20.78
CA LEU A 71 11.15 -4.89 -21.23
C LEU A 71 10.00 -3.88 -21.42
N ILE A 72 10.02 -2.75 -20.73
CA ILE A 72 8.90 -1.80 -20.69
C ILE A 72 9.35 -0.43 -21.22
N PRO A 73 8.67 0.13 -22.25
CA PRO A 73 8.99 1.44 -22.79
C PRO A 73 8.96 2.55 -21.72
N PRO A 74 9.87 3.55 -21.77
CA PRO A 74 9.97 4.60 -20.75
C PRO A 74 8.66 5.34 -20.46
N GLN A 75 7.84 5.60 -21.49
CA GLN A 75 6.55 6.28 -21.32
C GLN A 75 5.56 5.45 -20.47
N THR A 76 5.54 4.12 -20.67
CA THR A 76 4.69 3.21 -19.89
C THR A 76 5.17 3.13 -18.45
N ARG A 77 6.49 3.04 -18.24
CA ARG A 77 7.10 3.04 -16.89
C ARG A 77 6.76 4.30 -16.11
N LYS A 78 6.91 5.47 -16.73
CA LYS A 78 6.50 6.75 -16.11
C LYS A 78 5.04 6.75 -15.68
N GLN A 79 4.13 6.19 -16.50
CA GLN A 79 2.71 6.14 -16.15
C GLN A 79 2.40 5.12 -15.04
N LEU A 80 3.09 3.98 -15.03
CA LEU A 80 2.99 3.01 -13.94
C LEU A 80 3.46 3.64 -12.63
N PHE A 81 4.61 4.34 -12.64
CA PHE A 81 5.11 5.07 -11.49
C PHE A 81 4.07 6.09 -10.98
N LEU A 82 3.54 6.96 -11.85
CA LEU A 82 2.53 7.94 -11.47
C LEU A 82 1.25 7.29 -10.91
N THR A 83 0.89 6.11 -11.40
CA THR A 83 -0.27 5.35 -10.90
C THR A 83 -0.02 4.85 -9.48
N TYR A 84 1.14 4.23 -9.23
CA TYR A 84 1.55 3.80 -7.89
C TYR A 84 1.62 4.99 -6.92
N GLU A 85 2.21 6.08 -7.38
CA GLU A 85 2.42 7.28 -6.57
C GLU A 85 1.08 7.91 -6.20
N ARG A 86 0.16 8.04 -7.16
CA ARG A 86 -1.18 8.56 -6.92
C ARG A 86 -2.00 7.69 -5.96
N ALA A 87 -1.93 6.36 -6.11
CA ALA A 87 -2.62 5.45 -5.20
C ALA A 87 -2.13 5.62 -3.76
N ASN A 88 -0.83 5.51 -3.54
CA ASN A 88 -0.23 5.64 -2.22
C ASN A 88 -0.48 7.02 -1.59
N TRP A 89 -0.41 8.09 -2.40
CA TRP A 89 -0.71 9.44 -1.96
C TRP A 89 -2.16 9.60 -1.50
N LEU A 90 -3.14 9.08 -2.25
CA LEU A 90 -4.57 9.15 -1.90
C LEU A 90 -4.88 8.39 -0.61
N ILE A 91 -4.33 7.18 -0.47
CA ILE A 91 -4.52 6.35 0.72
C ILE A 91 -3.99 7.08 1.97
N PHE A 92 -2.78 7.61 1.89
CA PHE A 92 -2.16 8.31 3.01
C PHE A 92 -2.89 9.61 3.35
N HIS A 93 -3.25 10.38 2.32
CA HIS A 93 -4.01 11.61 2.47
C HIS A 93 -5.35 11.37 3.21
N ASP A 94 -6.00 10.25 2.95
CA ASP A 94 -7.27 9.87 3.57
C ASP A 94 -7.09 9.37 5.01
N VAL A 95 -6.21 8.39 5.25
CA VAL A 95 -6.18 7.64 6.52
C VAL A 95 -5.26 8.27 7.57
N PHE A 96 -4.12 8.84 7.18
CA PHE A 96 -3.16 9.38 8.14
C PHE A 96 -3.72 10.48 9.07
N PRO A 97 -4.55 11.45 8.61
CA PRO A 97 -5.15 12.42 9.53
C PRO A 97 -6.10 11.77 10.54
N GLN A 98 -6.75 10.65 10.18
CA GLN A 98 -7.61 9.87 11.08
C GLN A 98 -6.80 9.24 12.21
N LEU A 99 -5.63 8.68 11.86
CA LEU A 99 -4.67 8.11 12.82
C LEU A 99 -4.22 9.18 13.81
N LEU A 100 -3.79 10.36 13.32
CA LEU A 100 -3.41 11.46 14.19
C LEU A 100 -4.54 11.88 15.11
N LEU A 101 -5.77 12.04 14.59
CA LEU A 101 -6.93 12.40 15.39
C LEU A 101 -7.24 11.37 16.49
N TYR A 102 -7.11 10.08 16.21
CA TYR A 102 -7.22 9.03 17.21
C TYR A 102 -6.15 9.17 18.29
N GLN A 103 -4.88 9.39 17.91
CA GLN A 103 -3.78 9.59 18.86
C GLN A 103 -4.01 10.83 19.75
N TYR A 104 -4.59 11.91 19.23
CA TYR A 104 -4.98 13.05 20.06
C TYR A 104 -6.17 12.72 20.97
N SER A 105 -7.15 11.97 20.47
CA SER A 105 -8.31 11.52 21.24
C SER A 105 -7.89 10.66 22.44
N THR A 106 -6.93 9.76 22.26
CA THR A 106 -6.40 8.92 23.36
C THR A 106 -5.64 9.75 24.39
N LYS A 107 -4.78 10.68 23.96
CA LYS A 107 -4.04 11.58 24.87
C LYS A 107 -4.95 12.48 25.71
N LEU A 108 -6.04 12.96 25.13
CA LEU A 108 -7.02 13.82 25.80
C LEU A 108 -8.12 13.02 26.50
N ASN A 109 -8.10 11.70 26.39
CA ASN A 109 -9.14 10.79 26.88
C ASN A 109 -10.57 11.22 26.47
N LYS A 110 -10.71 11.72 25.24
CA LYS A 110 -11.98 12.24 24.70
C LYS A 110 -12.11 11.87 23.22
N PRO A 111 -13.26 11.34 22.77
CA PRO A 111 -13.46 11.07 21.35
C PRO A 111 -13.61 12.39 20.59
N LEU A 112 -12.68 12.67 19.66
CA LEU A 112 -12.70 13.87 18.80
C LEU A 112 -13.21 13.58 17.38
N PHE A 113 -13.95 12.48 17.18
CA PHE A 113 -14.31 11.99 15.85
C PHE A 113 -15.30 12.87 15.08
N HIS A 114 -15.95 13.83 15.75
CA HIS A 114 -16.71 14.89 15.08
C HIS A 114 -15.83 15.82 14.22
N LEU A 115 -14.50 15.75 14.36
CA LEU A 115 -13.55 16.46 13.51
C LEU A 115 -13.19 15.69 12.23
N LEU A 116 -13.53 14.41 12.09
CA LEU A 116 -13.23 13.61 10.90
C LEU A 116 -13.78 14.20 9.57
N PRO A 117 -14.99 14.81 9.53
CA PRO A 117 -15.48 15.48 8.31
C PRO A 117 -14.53 16.54 7.75
N TYR A 118 -13.77 17.24 8.60
CA TYR A 118 -12.82 18.28 8.19
C TYR A 118 -11.56 17.73 7.52
N PHE A 119 -11.38 16.41 7.52
CA PHE A 119 -10.34 15.70 6.78
C PHE A 119 -10.92 14.90 5.59
N HIS A 120 -12.18 15.14 5.23
CA HIS A 120 -12.84 14.44 4.12
C HIS A 120 -12.88 12.92 4.29
N VAL A 121 -13.13 12.47 5.52
CA VAL A 121 -13.24 11.05 5.86
C VAL A 121 -14.65 10.56 5.56
N SER A 122 -14.78 9.38 4.96
CA SER A 122 -16.09 8.80 4.63
C SER A 122 -16.96 8.58 5.87
N SER A 123 -18.27 8.79 5.74
CA SER A 123 -19.25 8.61 6.80
C SER A 123 -19.21 7.19 7.39
N PHE A 124 -18.94 6.19 6.54
CA PHE A 124 -18.68 4.82 6.97
C PHE A 124 -17.53 4.73 7.99
N ILE A 125 -16.37 5.32 7.69
CA ILE A 125 -15.21 5.26 8.59
C ILE A 125 -15.40 6.11 9.84
N GLN A 126 -16.13 7.23 9.75
CA GLN A 126 -16.49 8.03 10.92
C GLN A 126 -17.25 7.18 11.96
N ALA A 127 -18.25 6.41 11.51
CA ALA A 127 -18.98 5.48 12.37
C ALA A 127 -18.08 4.38 12.96
N GLU A 128 -17.16 3.83 12.17
CA GLU A 128 -16.26 2.77 12.62
C GLU A 128 -15.24 3.26 13.66
N TRP A 129 -14.77 4.51 13.59
CA TRP A 129 -13.93 5.10 14.65
C TRP A 129 -14.68 5.29 15.96
N VAL A 130 -15.92 5.79 15.91
CA VAL A 130 -16.78 5.92 17.10
C VAL A 130 -17.06 4.55 17.72
N ARG A 131 -17.29 3.53 16.89
CA ARG A 131 -17.51 2.15 17.34
C ARG A 131 -16.25 1.58 17.99
N TYR A 132 -15.09 1.71 17.34
CA TYR A 132 -13.82 1.24 17.89
C TYR A 132 -13.48 1.90 19.22
N TRP A 133 -13.79 3.18 19.40
CA TRP A 133 -13.58 3.86 20.68
C TRP A 133 -14.30 3.18 21.85
N LYS A 134 -15.53 2.68 21.61
CA LYS A 134 -16.37 2.01 22.61
C LYS A 134 -16.02 0.53 22.77
N GLU A 135 -15.85 -0.18 21.66
CA GLU A 135 -15.76 -1.65 21.64
C GLU A 135 -14.33 -2.19 21.62
N LYS A 136 -13.36 -1.37 21.18
CA LYS A 136 -11.94 -1.75 21.02
C LYS A 136 -11.70 -2.97 20.11
N ASP A 137 -12.62 -3.26 19.19
CA ASP A 137 -12.46 -4.31 18.18
C ASP A 137 -11.44 -3.93 17.10
N ARG A 138 -10.18 -4.34 17.32
CA ARG A 138 -9.05 -4.05 16.44
C ARG A 138 -9.19 -4.71 15.06
N ASN A 139 -9.77 -5.90 15.01
CA ASN A 139 -9.91 -6.67 13.78
C ASN A 139 -10.93 -6.01 12.85
N ARG A 140 -12.06 -5.58 13.42
CA ARG A 140 -13.06 -4.85 12.66
C ARG A 140 -12.53 -3.50 12.17
N LEU A 141 -11.90 -2.70 13.03
CA LEU A 141 -11.34 -1.42 12.58
C LEU A 141 -10.34 -1.61 11.44
N THR A 142 -9.44 -2.58 11.56
CA THR A 142 -8.46 -2.91 10.51
C THR A 142 -9.15 -3.29 9.20
N THR A 143 -10.20 -4.12 9.27
CA THR A 143 -11.00 -4.53 8.11
C THR A 143 -11.73 -3.34 7.49
N SER A 144 -12.33 -2.47 8.30
CA SER A 144 -13.03 -1.26 7.85
C SER A 144 -12.07 -0.30 7.14
N LEU A 145 -10.87 -0.08 7.68
CA LEU A 145 -9.84 0.74 7.04
C LEU A 145 -9.36 0.15 5.69
N ILE A 146 -9.24 -1.18 5.59
CA ILE A 146 -8.96 -1.87 4.31
C ILE A 146 -10.09 -1.62 3.30
N ILE A 147 -11.36 -1.75 3.71
CA ILE A 147 -12.51 -1.50 2.83
C ILE A 147 -12.49 -0.05 2.34
N ASN A 148 -12.21 0.90 3.23
CA ASN A 148 -12.16 2.32 2.90
C ASN A 148 -11.04 2.63 1.90
N GLU A 149 -9.81 2.17 2.18
CA GLU A 149 -8.66 2.32 1.29
C GLU A 149 -9.00 1.86 -0.14
N GLN A 150 -9.57 0.66 -0.26
CA GLN A 150 -9.84 0.05 -1.54
C GLN A 150 -10.97 0.75 -2.32
N ASN A 151 -11.91 1.41 -1.63
CA ASN A 151 -12.91 2.26 -2.25
C ASN A 151 -12.36 3.64 -2.64
N VAL A 152 -11.54 4.26 -1.79
CA VAL A 152 -10.91 5.57 -2.04
C VAL A 152 -10.10 5.56 -3.33
N ILE A 153 -9.36 4.47 -3.62
CA ILE A 153 -8.54 4.38 -4.84
C ILE A 153 -9.32 3.86 -6.07
N HIS A 154 -10.52 3.30 -5.89
CA HIS A 154 -11.16 2.53 -6.96
C HIS A 154 -11.45 3.37 -8.20
N THR A 155 -12.24 4.42 -8.07
CA THR A 155 -12.60 5.28 -9.19
C THR A 155 -11.43 6.17 -9.66
N PRO A 156 -10.72 6.90 -8.78
CA PRO A 156 -9.70 7.84 -9.23
C PRO A 156 -8.43 7.18 -9.79
N VAL A 157 -8.14 5.93 -9.44
CA VAL A 157 -6.92 5.23 -9.89
C VAL A 157 -7.27 4.01 -10.76
N ILE A 158 -8.03 3.05 -10.22
CA ILE A 158 -8.26 1.77 -10.90
C ILE A 158 -9.18 1.93 -12.12
N GLU A 159 -10.12 2.87 -12.09
CA GLU A 159 -11.02 3.11 -13.22
C GLU A 159 -10.52 4.16 -14.21
N HIS A 160 -9.41 4.83 -13.90
CA HIS A 160 -8.87 5.93 -14.71
C HIS A 160 -8.51 5.44 -16.13
N PRO A 161 -8.88 6.18 -17.20
CA PRO A 161 -8.64 5.78 -18.58
C PRO A 161 -7.17 5.48 -18.90
N SER A 162 -6.23 6.20 -18.29
CA SER A 162 -4.79 5.96 -18.47
C SER A 162 -4.36 4.57 -17.99
N PHE A 163 -4.94 4.09 -16.88
CA PHE A 163 -4.71 2.73 -16.38
C PHE A 163 -5.41 1.71 -17.29
N LYS A 164 -6.68 1.95 -17.64
CA LYS A 164 -7.49 1.06 -18.50
C LYS A 164 -6.91 0.86 -19.92
N LYS A 165 -6.42 1.91 -20.59
CA LYS A 165 -6.04 1.85 -22.00
C LYS A 165 -4.65 1.26 -22.26
N ARG A 166 -3.70 1.38 -21.31
CA ARG A 166 -2.28 1.10 -21.58
C ARG A 166 -1.71 -0.11 -20.83
N VAL A 167 -2.27 -0.47 -19.69
CA VAL A 167 -1.86 -1.69 -18.95
C VAL A 167 -2.60 -2.93 -19.50
N PHE A 168 -3.84 -2.76 -19.98
CA PHE A 168 -4.72 -3.90 -20.28
C PHE A 168 -4.93 -4.22 -21.77
N ARG A 169 -4.44 -3.39 -22.70
CA ARG A 169 -4.69 -3.55 -24.14
C ARG A 169 -3.51 -4.11 -24.94
N THR A 170 -2.37 -4.32 -24.28
CA THR A 170 -1.14 -4.91 -24.83
C THR A 170 -0.94 -6.31 -24.25
N LEU A 171 -0.04 -7.12 -24.82
CA LEU A 171 0.46 -8.40 -24.28
C LEU A 171 0.91 -8.33 -22.80
N LEU A 172 0.95 -7.12 -22.23
CA LEU A 172 1.09 -6.77 -20.82
C LEU A 172 -0.06 -7.22 -19.89
N PHE A 173 -1.17 -7.78 -20.40
CA PHE A 173 -2.21 -8.34 -19.52
C PHE A 173 -1.69 -9.51 -18.68
N ASN A 174 -0.81 -10.35 -19.25
CA ASN A 174 -0.07 -11.37 -18.49
C ASN A 174 0.96 -10.74 -17.54
N PHE A 175 1.44 -9.51 -17.83
CA PHE A 175 2.34 -8.76 -16.93
C PHE A 175 1.66 -8.22 -15.67
N GLN A 176 0.33 -8.24 -15.55
CA GLN A 176 -0.34 -7.86 -14.30
C GLN A 176 0.10 -8.75 -13.13
N ASP A 177 0.35 -10.03 -13.39
CA ASP A 177 0.88 -10.97 -12.39
C ASP A 177 2.40 -10.82 -12.17
N TRP A 178 3.11 -10.26 -13.16
CA TRP A 178 4.57 -10.04 -13.14
C TRP A 178 5.00 -8.72 -12.50
N LEU A 179 4.22 -7.66 -12.64
CA LEU A 179 4.45 -6.36 -12.00
C LEU A 179 4.12 -6.37 -10.50
N HIS A 180 3.93 -7.57 -9.93
CA HIS A 180 3.58 -7.80 -8.52
C HIS A 180 2.39 -6.96 -8.00
N PHE A 181 1.61 -6.28 -8.85
CA PHE A 181 0.37 -5.59 -8.44
C PHE A 181 -0.57 -6.52 -7.68
N SER A 182 -0.52 -7.81 -8.04
CA SER A 182 -1.33 -8.86 -7.45
C SER A 182 -0.74 -9.45 -6.17
N CYS A 183 0.54 -9.23 -5.82
CA CYS A 183 1.23 -9.90 -4.72
C CYS A 183 1.93 -8.93 -3.78
N VAL A 184 1.70 -9.09 -2.48
CA VAL A 184 2.36 -8.30 -1.43
C VAL A 184 3.18 -9.24 -0.56
N LEU A 185 4.43 -8.85 -0.31
CA LEU A 185 5.46 -9.64 0.35
C LEU A 185 5.86 -9.01 1.70
N PHE A 186 6.02 -9.85 2.72
CA PHE A 186 6.49 -9.53 4.06
C PHE A 186 7.77 -10.31 4.33
N PRO A 187 8.94 -9.66 4.25
CA PRO A 187 10.23 -10.29 4.45
C PRO A 187 10.56 -10.39 5.94
N THR A 188 11.55 -11.21 6.23
CA THR A 188 12.18 -11.34 7.55
C THR A 188 13.67 -11.09 7.42
N CYS A 189 14.34 -10.71 8.51
CA CYS A 189 15.80 -10.64 8.54
C CYS A 189 16.48 -12.00 8.37
N GLY A 190 15.73 -13.11 8.53
CA GLY A 190 16.20 -14.47 8.26
C GLY A 190 16.22 -14.86 6.77
N GLY A 191 15.74 -13.98 5.88
CA GLY A 191 15.72 -14.21 4.44
C GLY A 191 14.47 -14.92 3.92
N GLU A 192 13.52 -15.26 4.80
CA GLU A 192 12.22 -15.82 4.42
C GLU A 192 11.27 -14.69 4.02
N VAL A 193 10.38 -14.97 3.05
CA VAL A 193 9.34 -14.06 2.58
C VAL A 193 7.98 -14.72 2.71
N TYR A 194 7.04 -13.99 3.31
CA TYR A 194 5.64 -14.37 3.43
C TYR A 194 4.76 -13.42 2.63
N GLY A 195 3.49 -13.74 2.46
CA GLY A 195 2.57 -12.81 1.82
C GLY A 195 1.36 -13.47 1.18
N ALA A 196 0.70 -12.70 0.33
CA ALA A 196 -0.45 -13.20 -0.41
C ALA A 196 -0.52 -12.58 -1.79
N CYS A 197 -1.06 -13.37 -2.73
CA CYS A 197 -1.34 -12.96 -4.09
C CYS A 197 -2.85 -12.96 -4.37
N ALA A 198 -3.29 -12.18 -5.36
CA ALA A 198 -4.67 -12.05 -5.77
C ALA A 198 -4.84 -12.03 -7.29
N ASN A 199 -5.60 -12.97 -7.82
CA ASN A 199 -5.94 -12.99 -9.24
C ASN A 199 -7.12 -12.04 -9.49
N GLY A 200 -7.04 -11.20 -10.52
CA GLY A 200 -8.12 -10.28 -10.89
C GLY A 200 -8.18 -9.02 -10.04
N PHE A 201 -7.03 -8.36 -9.84
CA PHE A 201 -6.86 -7.13 -9.04
C PHE A 201 -7.84 -6.00 -9.39
N ARG A 202 -8.42 -5.97 -10.59
CA ARG A 202 -9.44 -4.97 -10.98
C ARG A 202 -10.70 -5.03 -10.11
N LYS A 203 -11.07 -6.22 -9.61
CA LYS A 203 -12.28 -6.40 -8.79
C LYS A 203 -12.05 -5.87 -7.38
N LEU A 204 -12.91 -4.95 -6.93
CA LEU A 204 -12.84 -4.35 -5.60
C LEU A 204 -12.85 -5.41 -4.49
N SER A 205 -13.79 -6.36 -4.52
CA SER A 205 -13.87 -7.44 -3.53
C SER A 205 -12.59 -8.29 -3.44
N THR A 206 -11.91 -8.51 -4.58
CA THR A 206 -10.65 -9.26 -4.61
C THR A 206 -9.54 -8.52 -3.88
N ARG A 207 -9.47 -7.18 -4.02
CA ARG A 207 -8.46 -6.38 -3.30
C ARG A 207 -8.77 -6.26 -1.81
N ILE A 208 -10.05 -6.13 -1.44
CA ILE A 208 -10.48 -6.17 -0.03
C ILE A 208 -10.10 -7.51 0.61
N ASP A 209 -10.37 -8.63 -0.08
CA ASP A 209 -9.96 -9.97 0.36
C ASP A 209 -8.44 -10.10 0.50
N LEU A 210 -7.67 -9.59 -0.46
CA LEU A 210 -6.20 -9.56 -0.36
C LEU A 210 -5.74 -8.80 0.89
N GLY A 211 -6.28 -7.59 1.12
CA GLY A 211 -5.94 -6.80 2.30
C GLY A 211 -6.26 -7.54 3.61
N LYS A 212 -7.40 -8.22 3.69
CA LYS A 212 -7.77 -9.03 4.87
C LYS A 212 -6.82 -10.21 5.09
N ARG A 213 -6.42 -10.91 4.02
CA ARG A 213 -5.42 -12.00 4.08
C ARG A 213 -4.07 -11.49 4.56
N LEU A 214 -3.61 -10.36 4.03
CA LEU A 214 -2.37 -9.73 4.46
C LEU A 214 -2.42 -9.30 5.92
N ALA A 215 -3.51 -8.69 6.38
CA ALA A 215 -3.70 -8.35 7.78
C ALA A 215 -3.60 -9.58 8.69
N ASN A 216 -4.22 -10.69 8.29
CA ASN A 216 -4.17 -11.95 9.03
C ASN A 216 -2.78 -12.60 9.06
N ILE A 217 -2.01 -12.55 7.97
CA ILE A 217 -0.63 -13.04 7.92
C ILE A 217 0.25 -12.17 8.83
N LEU A 218 0.13 -10.85 8.71
CA LEU A 218 0.95 -9.90 9.45
C LEU A 218 0.76 -10.05 10.96
N SER A 219 -0.49 -10.22 11.42
CA SER A 219 -0.84 -10.32 12.83
C SER A 219 -0.63 -11.72 13.43
N HIS A 220 -0.16 -12.69 12.65
CA HIS A 220 0.06 -14.05 13.14
C HIS A 220 1.14 -14.05 14.25
N PRO A 221 0.85 -14.56 15.48
CA PRO A 221 1.71 -14.39 16.65
C PRO A 221 3.16 -14.86 16.47
N ARG A 222 3.37 -15.93 15.70
CA ARG A 222 4.72 -16.48 15.42
C ARG A 222 5.50 -15.69 14.36
N LEU A 223 4.82 -14.94 13.49
CA LEU A 223 5.45 -14.26 12.35
C LEU A 223 5.62 -12.76 12.62
N PHE A 224 4.67 -12.15 13.36
CA PHE A 224 4.66 -10.74 13.67
C PHE A 224 6.00 -10.20 14.22
N PRO A 225 6.70 -10.88 15.17
CA PRO A 225 7.98 -10.40 15.66
C PRO A 225 9.05 -10.27 14.57
N HIS A 226 9.09 -11.20 13.62
CA HIS A 226 10.04 -11.17 12.51
C HIS A 226 9.75 -10.05 11.51
N PHE A 227 8.47 -9.79 11.24
CA PHE A 227 8.07 -8.66 10.39
C PHE A 227 8.41 -7.32 11.05
N LEU A 228 8.16 -7.20 12.36
CA LEU A 228 8.47 -6.00 13.11
C LEU A 228 9.99 -5.77 13.20
N GLU A 229 10.75 -6.83 13.46
CA GLU A 229 12.22 -6.79 13.44
C GLU A 229 12.73 -6.27 12.09
N PHE A 230 12.26 -6.85 10.98
CA PHE A 230 12.62 -6.41 9.64
C PHE A 230 12.32 -4.93 9.43
N ALA A 231 11.11 -4.49 9.77
CA ALA A 231 10.67 -3.11 9.60
C ALA A 231 11.51 -2.11 10.40
N ILE A 232 12.01 -2.51 11.57
CA ILE A 232 12.85 -1.68 12.44
C ILE A 232 14.30 -1.65 11.96
N LYS A 233 14.87 -2.81 11.62
CA LYS A 233 16.29 -2.95 11.27
C LYS A 233 16.62 -2.48 9.85
N THR A 234 15.62 -2.45 8.96
CA THR A 234 15.83 -2.19 7.54
C THR A 234 15.24 -0.83 7.18
N PRO A 235 16.03 0.22 6.92
CA PRO A 235 15.51 1.47 6.38
C PRO A 235 14.76 1.25 5.07
N HIS A 236 13.65 1.96 4.84
CA HIS A 236 12.93 1.87 3.57
C HIS A 236 13.54 2.81 2.54
N THR A 237 14.02 2.26 1.43
CA THR A 237 14.58 3.01 0.31
C THR A 237 13.74 2.93 -0.95
N GLY A 238 12.75 2.03 -0.97
CA GLY A 238 11.99 1.66 -2.15
C GLY A 238 12.71 0.65 -3.04
N SER A 239 13.99 0.35 -2.80
CA SER A 239 14.71 -0.65 -3.59
C SER A 239 14.31 -2.06 -3.17
N ARG A 240 14.24 -2.98 -4.13
CA ARG A 240 14.12 -4.42 -3.91
C ARG A 240 15.26 -4.97 -3.04
N HIS A 241 16.42 -4.29 -3.05
CA HIS A 241 17.56 -4.60 -2.19
C HIS A 241 17.24 -4.55 -0.70
N ASP A 242 16.25 -3.73 -0.28
CA ASP A 242 15.81 -3.69 1.12
C ASP A 242 15.42 -5.10 1.62
N TYR A 243 14.88 -5.94 0.75
CA TYR A 243 14.43 -7.29 1.05
C TYR A 243 15.52 -8.31 0.73
N GLU A 244 16.11 -8.20 -0.47
CA GLU A 244 17.05 -9.19 -0.99
C GLU A 244 18.36 -9.30 -0.21
N GLN A 245 18.77 -8.25 0.51
CA GLN A 245 19.99 -8.27 1.32
C GLN A 245 20.02 -9.41 2.36
N TYR A 246 18.84 -9.86 2.80
CA TYR A 246 18.66 -10.94 3.78
C TYR A 246 18.58 -12.33 3.14
N PHE A 247 18.44 -12.43 1.83
CA PHE A 247 18.36 -13.73 1.17
C PHE A 247 19.69 -14.48 1.23
N LYS A 248 19.59 -15.80 1.40
CA LYS A 248 20.76 -16.70 1.42
C LYS A 248 21.52 -16.64 0.09
N LYS A 249 20.78 -16.59 -1.02
CA LYS A 249 21.35 -16.37 -2.35
C LYS A 249 21.61 -14.88 -2.52
N LYS A 250 22.89 -14.50 -2.62
CA LYS A 250 23.27 -13.11 -2.88
C LYS A 250 22.86 -12.73 -4.29
N THR A 251 22.02 -11.70 -4.39
CA THR A 251 21.71 -10.99 -5.63
C THR A 251 22.49 -9.67 -5.64
N GLY A 252 22.94 -9.26 -6.82
CA GLY A 252 23.46 -7.90 -7.01
C GLY A 252 22.34 -6.88 -6.80
N ARG A 253 22.70 -5.62 -6.52
CA ARG A 253 21.71 -4.55 -6.43
C ARG A 253 21.25 -4.15 -7.84
N ASN A 254 20.14 -4.73 -8.25
CA ASN A 254 19.59 -4.56 -9.62
C ASN A 254 18.49 -3.50 -9.71
N THR A 255 18.14 -2.85 -8.59
CA THR A 255 17.13 -1.80 -8.53
C THR A 255 17.67 -0.54 -7.84
N PRO A 256 17.29 0.65 -8.32
CA PRO A 256 17.76 1.90 -7.75
C PRO A 256 16.99 2.29 -6.47
N ILE A 257 17.41 3.38 -5.82
CA ILE A 257 16.69 3.98 -4.67
C ILE A 257 15.64 4.96 -5.21
N LEU A 258 14.46 5.01 -4.58
CA LEU A 258 13.34 5.83 -5.05
C LEU A 258 13.71 7.31 -5.24
N ARG A 259 14.29 7.93 -4.20
CA ARG A 259 14.63 9.37 -4.17
C ARG A 259 15.75 9.78 -5.12
N THR A 260 16.54 8.82 -5.62
CA THR A 260 17.58 9.09 -6.61
C THR A 260 17.08 8.95 -8.04
N THR A 261 15.87 8.42 -8.21
CA THR A 261 15.37 7.94 -9.51
C THR A 261 14.13 8.69 -9.95
N PHE A 262 13.21 8.98 -9.04
CA PHE A 262 11.97 9.66 -9.34
C PHE A 262 11.88 11.01 -8.65
N PRO A 263 11.36 12.04 -9.34
CA PRO A 263 11.14 13.34 -8.73
C PRO A 263 9.99 13.28 -7.73
N LEU A 264 9.93 14.28 -6.85
CA LEU A 264 8.74 14.55 -6.07
C LEU A 264 7.58 14.92 -7.01
N ILE A 265 6.42 14.33 -6.76
CA ILE A 265 5.20 14.58 -7.53
C ILE A 265 4.28 15.45 -6.70
N GLU A 266 3.95 16.63 -7.22
CA GLU A 266 2.90 17.45 -6.64
C GLU A 266 1.54 16.84 -6.96
N HIS A 267 0.71 16.73 -5.92
CA HIS A 267 -0.62 16.15 -6.04
C HIS A 267 -1.66 17.17 -5.59
N THR A 268 -2.71 17.28 -6.40
CA THR A 268 -3.93 18.01 -6.04
C THR A 268 -5.10 17.04 -5.94
N ARG A 269 -6.03 17.33 -5.03
CA ARG A 269 -7.33 16.65 -4.97
C ARG A 269 -8.40 17.65 -5.41
N HIS A 270 -8.90 17.47 -6.64
CA HIS A 270 -9.85 18.41 -7.22
C HIS A 270 -11.27 18.25 -6.67
N THR A 271 -11.69 17.03 -6.33
CA THR A 271 -13.01 16.76 -5.76
C THR A 271 -12.93 15.68 -4.68
N PHE A 272 -13.59 15.93 -3.55
CA PHE A 272 -13.92 14.90 -2.58
C PHE A 272 -15.33 14.40 -2.86
N GLU A 273 -15.49 13.09 -2.91
CA GLU A 273 -16.78 12.43 -2.95
C GLU A 273 -16.77 11.30 -1.92
N ASP A 274 -17.74 11.32 -1.01
CA ASP A 274 -17.91 10.25 -0.04
C ASP A 274 -18.43 9.00 -0.76
N TRP A 275 -17.52 8.08 -1.05
CA TRP A 275 -17.81 6.82 -1.73
C TRP A 275 -18.87 5.99 -1.00
N SER A 276 -19.01 6.16 0.32
CA SER A 276 -19.93 5.36 1.14
C SER A 276 -21.41 5.67 0.86
N HIS A 277 -21.72 6.84 0.30
CA HIS A 277 -23.08 7.21 -0.08
C HIS A 277 -23.59 6.45 -1.32
N LYS A 278 -22.68 6.00 -2.18
CA LYS A 278 -23.02 5.33 -3.45
C LYS A 278 -22.69 3.84 -3.45
N ARG A 279 -22.05 3.34 -2.39
CA ARG A 279 -21.52 1.97 -2.33
C ARG A 279 -22.27 1.14 -1.31
N TYR A 280 -22.85 0.04 -1.78
CA TYR A 280 -23.29 -1.02 -0.89
C TYR A 280 -22.09 -1.73 -0.26
N ILE A 281 -22.04 -1.77 1.08
CA ILE A 281 -21.01 -2.48 1.84
C ILE A 281 -21.52 -3.88 2.12
N SER A 282 -20.94 -4.88 1.45
CA SER A 282 -21.32 -6.27 1.66
C SER A 282 -21.01 -6.72 3.09
N PRO A 283 -21.96 -7.36 3.81
CA PRO A 283 -21.70 -7.96 5.12
C PRO A 283 -20.53 -8.95 5.09
N LEU A 284 -20.30 -9.63 3.95
CA LEU A 284 -19.17 -10.55 3.76
C LEU A 284 -17.81 -9.83 3.79
N TRP A 285 -17.74 -8.55 3.45
CA TRP A 285 -16.48 -7.81 3.56
C TRP A 285 -16.09 -7.63 5.03
N LEU A 286 -17.05 -7.29 5.89
CA LEU A 286 -16.82 -7.06 7.32
C LEU A 286 -16.71 -8.37 8.11
N HIS A 287 -17.62 -9.32 7.88
CA HIS A 287 -17.80 -10.49 8.73
C HIS A 287 -17.34 -11.80 8.07
N GLY A 288 -17.03 -11.77 6.77
CA GLY A 288 -16.61 -12.97 6.07
C GLY A 288 -15.27 -13.50 6.60
N PRO A 289 -15.14 -14.83 6.79
CA PRO A 289 -13.89 -15.45 7.19
C PRO A 289 -12.76 -15.21 6.18
N VAL A 290 -11.53 -15.19 6.68
CA VAL A 290 -10.32 -15.05 5.87
C VAL A 290 -9.83 -16.43 5.44
N TRP A 291 -9.74 -16.67 4.14
CA TRP A 291 -9.30 -17.96 3.58
C TRP A 291 -8.05 -17.81 2.73
N HIS A 292 -6.96 -18.45 3.13
CA HIS A 292 -5.73 -18.49 2.34
C HIS A 292 -5.83 -19.55 1.25
N LYS A 293 -6.00 -19.11 -0.01
CA LYS A 293 -6.11 -20.02 -1.18
C LYS A 293 -4.79 -20.67 -1.60
N ARG A 294 -3.67 -20.11 -1.14
CA ARG A 294 -2.30 -20.52 -1.50
C ARG A 294 -1.43 -20.48 -0.25
N PRO A 295 -0.28 -21.17 -0.24
CA PRO A 295 0.70 -21.05 0.83
C PRO A 295 1.06 -19.58 1.09
N ILE A 296 1.18 -19.23 2.37
CA ILE A 296 1.55 -17.86 2.79
C ILE A 296 3.07 -17.66 2.80
N HIS A 297 3.85 -18.75 2.78
CA HIS A 297 5.30 -18.70 2.63
C HIS A 297 5.63 -18.68 1.13
N LEU A 298 6.32 -17.63 0.68
CA LEU A 298 6.49 -17.27 -0.73
C LEU A 298 7.96 -17.17 -1.15
N THR A 299 8.91 -17.65 -0.34
CA THR A 299 10.35 -17.58 -0.66
C THR A 299 10.69 -18.30 -1.97
N ASP A 300 10.26 -19.55 -2.15
CA ASP A 300 10.54 -20.29 -3.39
C ASP A 300 9.82 -19.67 -4.59
N TRP A 301 8.55 -19.33 -4.40
CA TRP A 301 7.75 -18.63 -5.41
C TRP A 301 8.42 -17.32 -5.87
N TYR A 302 9.03 -16.58 -4.94
CA TYR A 302 9.77 -15.37 -5.25
C TYR A 302 10.94 -15.64 -6.19
N PHE A 303 11.78 -16.63 -5.88
CA PHE A 303 12.92 -16.98 -6.71
C PHE A 303 12.52 -17.55 -8.06
N GLU A 304 11.48 -18.39 -8.11
CA GLU A 304 10.90 -18.88 -9.36
C GLU A 304 10.45 -17.72 -10.26
N LYS A 305 9.80 -16.71 -9.68
CA LYS A 305 9.36 -15.53 -10.43
C LYS A 305 10.52 -14.65 -10.88
N SER A 306 11.54 -14.46 -10.05
CA SER A 306 12.74 -13.74 -10.46
C SER A 306 13.42 -14.43 -11.65
N TYR A 307 13.59 -15.76 -11.59
CA TYR A 307 14.19 -16.53 -12.67
C TYR A 307 13.39 -16.45 -13.97
N GLN A 308 12.08 -16.58 -13.88
CA GLN A 308 11.21 -16.47 -15.06
C GLN A 308 11.29 -15.07 -15.71
N LEU A 309 11.42 -13.99 -14.92
CA LEU A 309 11.64 -12.64 -15.44
C LEU A 309 12.99 -12.51 -16.16
N ASP A 310 14.06 -13.07 -15.59
CA ASP A 310 15.38 -13.07 -16.20
C ASP A 310 15.37 -13.84 -17.54
N MET A 311 14.69 -15.00 -17.60
CA MET A 311 14.54 -15.73 -18.86
C MET A 311 13.78 -14.92 -19.92
N MET A 312 12.71 -14.22 -19.54
CA MET A 312 11.97 -13.36 -20.46
C MET A 312 12.85 -12.25 -21.03
N LEU A 313 13.71 -11.66 -20.19
CA LEU A 313 14.67 -10.66 -20.64
C LEU A 313 15.66 -11.25 -21.65
N SER A 314 16.24 -12.42 -21.36
CA SER A 314 17.18 -13.08 -22.27
C SER A 314 16.53 -13.42 -23.63
N LEU A 315 15.29 -13.92 -23.63
CA LEU A 315 14.54 -14.18 -24.87
C LEU A 315 14.28 -12.91 -25.67
N GLN A 316 13.91 -11.81 -25.01
CA GLN A 316 13.71 -10.52 -25.66
C GLN A 316 15.00 -10.01 -26.31
N GLN A 317 16.13 -10.11 -25.61
CA GLN A 317 17.44 -9.70 -26.13
C GLN A 317 17.85 -10.52 -27.37
N ILE A 318 17.59 -11.83 -27.37
CA ILE A 318 17.82 -12.70 -28.54
C ILE A 318 16.94 -12.26 -29.71
N LEU A 319 15.65 -12.00 -29.48
CA LEU A 319 14.74 -11.54 -30.54
C LEU A 319 15.15 -10.19 -31.13
N ASP A 320 15.58 -9.26 -30.28
CA ASP A 320 16.02 -7.92 -30.72
C ASP A 320 17.36 -7.97 -31.46
N PHE A 321 18.24 -8.92 -31.14
CA PHE A 321 19.46 -9.18 -31.91
C PHE A 321 19.15 -9.64 -33.34
N HIS A 322 18.23 -10.61 -33.49
CA HIS A 322 17.85 -11.15 -34.81
C HIS A 322 17.09 -10.14 -35.69
N LYS A 323 16.43 -9.12 -35.10
CA LYS A 323 15.78 -8.04 -35.86
C LYS A 323 16.74 -6.97 -36.36
N ARG A 324 17.95 -6.90 -35.79
CA ARG A 324 18.99 -5.91 -36.15
C ARG A 324 19.98 -6.46 -37.19
N GLN A 325 19.98 -7.77 -37.42
CA GLN A 325 20.54 -8.39 -38.62
C GLN A 325 19.50 -8.34 -39.73
#